data_AF-A0A8B6E6R2-F1
#
_entry.id   AF-A0A8B6E6R2-F1
#
_cell.length_a   1.000
_cell.length_b   1.000
_cell.length_c   1.000
_cell.angle_alpha   90.00
_cell.angle_beta   90.00
_cell.angle_gamma   90.00
#
_symmetry.space_group_name_H-M   'P 1'
#
loop_
_entity.id
_entity.type
_entity.pdbx_description
1 polymer ?
#
loop_
_entity_poly.entity_id
_entity_poly.type
_entity_poly.pdbx_seq_one_letter_code
_entity_poly.pdbx_strand_id
1 'polypeptide(L)'
;MSWDSYLVLESKSFVISELKFWLDNIANVNFKTLNQYSQSHVMVYSDASSIAAGACTVELENIFRVGRWKQNSDISDELSTLKARLPEYCLSSRSLNTRKKYQYAFNAFCKWTKIHNITPLPSSDYTVSLYLIHISQNAKSASKINEVIYAISWAHKLAGFNNPCTSELVTFVNEGAQRKLGHFITKKDPITPDILRKIVHTYGHLNSNLKDLRTVLYVFIKLCRFFKVFRTS
;
A
#
# COMPACT_ATOMS: atom_id res chain seq x y z
N MET A 1 41.32 14.47 20.51
CA MET A 1 41.66 14.70 19.09
C MET A 1 40.82 15.88 18.61
N SER A 2 41.50 16.94 18.19
CA SER A 2 40.90 18.16 17.63
C SER A 2 40.12 17.85 16.34
N TRP A 3 39.05 18.58 16.05
CA TRP A 3 38.24 18.47 14.83
C TRP A 3 38.98 18.94 13.55
N ASP A 4 40.18 19.53 13.69
CA ASP A 4 41.01 20.02 12.58
C ASP A 4 42.01 18.98 12.03
N SER A 5 41.89 17.71 12.39
CA SER A 5 42.74 16.66 11.82
C SER A 5 42.27 16.29 10.41
N TYR A 6 43.08 16.63 9.40
CA TYR A 6 42.88 16.18 8.02
C TYR A 6 42.92 14.65 7.95
N LEU A 7 41.86 14.06 7.39
CA LEU A 7 41.87 12.66 6.97
C LEU A 7 42.86 12.54 5.80
N VAL A 8 44.08 12.10 6.10
CA VAL A 8 45.04 11.67 5.08
C VAL A 8 44.50 10.36 4.51
N LEU A 9 43.70 10.47 3.45
CA LEU A 9 43.31 9.32 2.63
C LEU A 9 44.58 8.84 1.93
N GLU A 10 45.17 7.74 2.41
CA GLU A 10 46.24 7.06 1.69
C GLU A 10 45.77 6.78 0.26
N SER A 11 46.41 7.47 -0.66
CA SER A 11 46.03 7.60 -2.05
C SER A 11 46.20 6.27 -2.78
N LYS A 12 45.16 5.44 -2.81
CA LYS A 12 44.99 4.52 -3.93
C LYS A 12 44.64 5.38 -5.14
N SER A 13 45.58 5.51 -6.09
CA SER A 13 45.48 6.29 -7.34
C SER A 13 44.08 6.19 -8.00
N PHE A 14 43.47 5.01 -7.93
CA PHE A 14 42.11 4.72 -8.39
C PHE A 14 41.02 5.64 -7.79
N VAL A 15 41.04 5.88 -6.47
CA VAL A 15 40.00 6.68 -5.79
C VAL A 15 40.09 8.15 -6.19
N ILE A 16 41.30 8.66 -6.38
CA ILE A 16 41.53 10.03 -6.84
C ILE A 16 41.10 10.18 -8.30
N SER A 17 41.38 9.19 -9.15
CA SER A 17 40.92 9.22 -10.54
C SER A 17 39.39 9.14 -10.66
N GLU A 18 38.74 8.38 -9.78
CA GLU A 18 37.28 8.25 -9.77
C GLU A 18 36.61 9.53 -9.25
N LEU A 19 37.14 10.13 -8.18
CA LEU A 19 36.65 11.42 -7.68
C LEU A 19 36.84 12.55 -8.70
N LYS A 20 37.98 12.60 -9.41
CA LYS A 20 38.19 13.57 -10.50
C LYS A 20 37.24 13.33 -11.66
N PHE A 21 37.06 12.07 -12.08
CA PHE A 21 36.08 11.71 -13.10
C PHE A 21 34.67 12.22 -12.75
N TRP A 22 34.23 11.99 -11.51
CA TRP A 22 32.91 12.46 -11.07
C TRP A 22 32.83 13.98 -10.99
N LEU A 23 33.85 14.65 -10.47
CA LEU A 23 33.89 16.12 -10.39
C LEU A 23 33.79 16.76 -11.79
N ASP A 24 34.56 16.25 -12.75
CA ASP A 24 34.63 16.77 -14.12
C ASP A 24 33.36 16.48 -14.93
N ASN A 25 32.60 15.45 -14.56
CA ASN A 25 31.42 15.02 -15.31
C ASN A 25 30.08 15.31 -14.62
N ILE A 26 30.07 15.84 -13.38
CA ILE A 26 28.84 16.02 -12.60
C ILE A 26 27.87 17.00 -13.26
N ALA A 27 28.39 18.03 -13.94
CA ALA A 27 27.58 18.96 -14.72
C ALA A 27 26.92 18.24 -15.91
N ASN A 28 27.68 17.46 -16.67
CA ASN A 28 27.16 16.69 -17.82
C ASN A 28 26.12 15.62 -17.41
N VAL A 29 26.25 15.03 -16.22
CA VAL A 29 25.27 14.09 -15.67
C VAL A 29 23.98 14.81 -15.29
N ASN A 30 24.08 16.01 -14.72
CA ASN A 30 22.91 16.81 -14.33
C ASN A 30 22.19 17.48 -15.52
N PHE A 31 22.86 17.67 -16.66
CA PHE A 31 22.26 18.20 -17.90
C PHE A 31 21.68 17.14 -18.84
N LYS A 32 21.85 15.83 -18.54
CA LYS A 32 21.11 14.78 -19.24
C LYS A 32 19.67 14.75 -18.73
N THR A 33 18.80 15.48 -19.42
CA THR A 33 17.35 15.31 -19.32
C THR A 33 17.00 13.84 -19.56
N LEU A 34 16.21 13.25 -18.66
CA LEU A 34 15.61 11.93 -18.88
C LEU A 34 14.86 11.98 -20.21
N ASN A 35 15.26 11.12 -21.14
CA ASN A 35 14.60 10.94 -22.42
C ASN A 35 13.09 10.75 -22.16
N GLN A 36 12.23 11.58 -22.74
CA GLN A 36 10.78 11.54 -22.50
C GLN A 36 10.10 10.25 -22.99
N TYR A 37 10.86 9.34 -23.60
CA TYR A 37 10.46 7.97 -23.88
C TYR A 37 11.47 7.00 -23.28
N SER A 38 11.25 6.64 -22.01
CA SER A 38 11.72 5.36 -21.49
C SER A 38 10.61 4.34 -21.76
N GLN A 39 10.81 3.45 -22.72
CA GLN A 39 10.02 2.22 -22.80
C GLN A 39 10.29 1.40 -21.55
N SER A 40 9.46 1.61 -20.53
CA SER A 40 9.49 0.85 -19.29
C SER A 40 8.92 -0.54 -19.53
N HIS A 41 9.75 -1.49 -19.96
CA HIS A 41 9.47 -2.88 -19.66
C HIS A 41 9.83 -3.13 -18.19
N VAL A 42 8.77 -3.35 -17.40
CA VAL A 42 8.74 -3.80 -16.01
C VAL A 42 8.96 -2.71 -14.95
N MET A 43 7.89 -1.96 -14.67
CA MET A 43 7.64 -1.42 -13.32
C MET A 43 7.22 -2.57 -12.40
N VAL A 44 8.06 -2.95 -11.44
CA VAL A 44 7.67 -3.87 -10.35
C VAL A 44 7.00 -3.04 -9.26
N TYR A 45 5.67 -2.99 -9.27
CA TYR A 45 4.90 -2.59 -8.09
C TYR A 45 4.96 -3.73 -7.08
N SER A 46 5.69 -3.53 -5.97
CA SER A 46 5.68 -4.46 -4.84
C SER A 46 4.53 -4.15 -3.88
N ASP A 47 3.29 -4.19 -4.36
CA ASP A 47 2.10 -4.17 -3.51
C ASP A 47 0.85 -4.64 -4.28
N ALA A 48 0.80 -5.93 -4.63
CA ALA A 48 -0.43 -6.67 -4.91
C ALA A 48 -1.53 -5.91 -5.69
N SER A 49 -1.14 -5.24 -6.78
CA SER A 49 -2.07 -4.76 -7.80
C SER A 49 -2.26 -5.86 -8.85
N SER A 50 -2.96 -6.94 -8.50
CA SER A 50 -3.55 -7.80 -9.53
C SER A 50 -4.76 -7.08 -10.09
N ILE A 51 -4.52 -6.24 -11.09
CA ILE A 51 -5.51 -5.76 -12.04
C ILE A 51 -6.01 -7.01 -12.77
N ALA A 52 -7.17 -7.52 -12.37
CA ALA A 52 -8.03 -8.26 -13.28
C ALA A 52 -8.90 -7.22 -14.00
N ALA A 53 -8.41 -6.75 -15.15
CA ALA A 53 -9.25 -6.13 -16.16
C ALA A 53 -10.14 -7.24 -16.72
N GLY A 54 -11.36 -7.33 -16.21
CA GLY A 54 -12.31 -8.39 -16.58
C GLY A 54 -13.51 -8.44 -15.65
N ALA A 55 -14.56 -7.72 -16.03
CA ALA A 55 -15.96 -7.97 -15.71
C ALA A 55 -16.37 -8.11 -14.22
N CYS A 56 -16.69 -6.97 -13.58
CA CYS A 56 -17.92 -6.70 -12.81
C CYS A 56 -17.73 -5.42 -11.97
N THR A 57 -17.88 -4.25 -12.59
CA THR A 57 -17.81 -2.94 -11.95
C THR A 57 -19.10 -2.53 -11.23
N VAL A 58 -19.96 -3.47 -10.84
CA VAL A 58 -21.38 -3.17 -10.62
C VAL A 58 -21.86 -3.48 -9.21
N GLU A 59 -21.34 -2.79 -8.18
CA GLU A 59 -22.00 -2.80 -6.85
C GLU A 59 -21.92 -1.45 -6.10
N LEU A 60 -20.79 -0.74 -6.12
CA LEU A 60 -20.68 0.54 -5.40
C LEU A 60 -21.40 1.73 -6.06
N GLU A 61 -21.49 1.76 -7.39
CA GLU A 61 -22.29 2.78 -8.09
C GLU A 61 -23.80 2.60 -7.82
N ASN A 62 -24.22 1.35 -7.54
CA ASN A 62 -25.60 1.07 -7.15
C ASN A 62 -25.97 1.59 -5.75
N ILE A 63 -24.99 2.01 -4.94
CA ILE A 63 -25.26 2.61 -3.62
C ILE A 63 -26.12 3.86 -3.74
N PHE A 64 -25.97 4.62 -4.83
CA PHE A 64 -26.78 5.81 -5.11
C PHE A 64 -28.20 5.48 -5.58
N ARG A 65 -28.61 4.20 -5.59
CA ARG A 65 -30.00 3.76 -5.89
C ARG A 65 -30.75 3.27 -4.64
N VAL A 66 -30.11 3.26 -3.48
CA VAL A 66 -30.66 2.72 -2.22
C VAL A 66 -30.66 3.77 -1.10
N GLY A 67 -31.33 3.46 0.01
CA GLY A 67 -31.30 4.28 1.22
C GLY A 67 -31.73 5.73 0.96
N ARG A 68 -30.89 6.68 1.37
CA ARG A 68 -31.17 8.14 1.30
C ARG A 68 -31.38 8.66 -0.13
N TRP A 69 -30.93 7.93 -1.14
CA TRP A 69 -30.96 8.38 -2.53
C TRP A 69 -32.29 8.13 -3.22
N LYS A 70 -33.19 7.32 -2.62
CA LYS A 70 -34.54 7.07 -3.14
C LYS A 70 -35.51 8.25 -2.97
N GLN A 71 -35.06 9.38 -2.45
CA GLN A 71 -35.92 10.54 -2.24
C GLN A 71 -36.39 11.14 -3.58
N ASN A 72 -37.67 10.93 -3.87
CA ASN A 72 -38.46 11.69 -4.83
C ASN A 72 -39.03 12.91 -4.11
N SER A 73 -38.28 14.00 -4.05
CA SER A 73 -38.87 15.31 -3.84
C SER A 73 -39.08 15.96 -5.21
N ASP A 74 -40.23 16.61 -5.38
CA ASP A 74 -40.48 17.57 -6.45
C ASP A 74 -39.47 18.71 -6.28
N ILE A 75 -38.35 18.57 -6.96
CA ILE A 75 -37.21 19.47 -6.92
C ILE A 75 -37.26 20.28 -8.22
N SER A 76 -37.24 21.61 -8.11
CA SER A 76 -37.13 22.55 -9.25
C SER A 76 -36.04 22.11 -10.24
N ASP A 77 -36.26 22.38 -11.54
CA ASP A 77 -35.34 22.02 -12.63
C ASP A 77 -33.90 22.51 -12.37
N GLU A 78 -33.71 23.66 -11.72
CA GLU A 78 -32.38 24.19 -11.36
C GLU A 78 -31.63 23.27 -10.38
N LEU A 79 -32.35 22.76 -9.37
CA LEU A 79 -31.82 21.86 -8.34
C LEU A 79 -31.67 20.41 -8.86
N SER A 80 -32.35 20.06 -9.96
CA SER A 80 -32.20 18.75 -10.62
C SER A 80 -30.77 18.53 -11.12
N THR A 81 -30.14 19.57 -11.68
CA THR A 81 -28.75 19.52 -12.16
C THR A 81 -27.75 19.31 -11.01
N LEU A 82 -28.01 19.93 -9.86
CA LEU A 82 -27.21 19.75 -8.65
C LEU A 82 -27.42 18.35 -8.05
N LYS A 83 -28.66 17.85 -8.07
CA LYS A 83 -28.98 16.47 -7.64
C LYS A 83 -28.18 15.43 -8.42
N ALA A 84 -28.05 15.62 -9.74
CA ALA A 84 -27.27 14.72 -10.60
C ALA A 84 -25.77 14.70 -10.26
N ARG A 85 -25.23 15.81 -9.73
CA ARG A 85 -23.79 15.94 -9.38
C ARG A 85 -23.45 15.47 -7.96
N LEU A 86 -24.42 15.37 -7.06
CA LEU A 86 -24.21 14.93 -5.68
C LEU A 86 -23.39 13.63 -5.52
N PRO A 87 -23.65 12.56 -6.31
CA PRO A 87 -22.85 11.33 -6.23
C PRO A 87 -21.37 11.56 -6.51
N GLU A 88 -21.05 12.37 -7.52
CA GLU A 88 -19.67 12.67 -7.91
C GLU A 88 -18.92 13.39 -6.78
N TYR A 89 -19.55 14.39 -6.16
CA TYR A 89 -19.00 15.10 -5.01
C TYR A 89 -18.82 14.21 -3.78
N CYS A 90 -19.76 13.27 -3.55
CA CYS A 90 -19.61 12.30 -2.48
C CYS A 90 -18.41 11.37 -2.72
N LEU A 91 -18.21 10.93 -3.97
CA LEU A 91 -17.07 10.10 -4.35
C LEU A 91 -15.74 10.87 -4.31
N SER A 92 -15.73 12.16 -4.65
CA SER A 92 -14.51 12.99 -4.63
C SER A 92 -13.94 13.23 -3.23
N SER A 93 -14.70 12.93 -2.16
CA SER A 93 -14.22 12.91 -0.77
C SER A 93 -13.03 11.97 -0.53
N ARG A 94 -12.75 11.04 -1.46
CA ARG A 94 -11.63 10.09 -1.41
C ARG A 94 -10.86 10.06 -2.72
N SER A 95 -9.54 9.85 -2.60
CA SER A 95 -8.66 9.66 -3.77
C SER A 95 -9.17 8.51 -4.65
N LEU A 96 -8.87 8.57 -5.96
CA LEU A 96 -9.27 7.52 -6.90
C LEU A 96 -8.76 6.13 -6.48
N ASN A 97 -7.54 6.05 -5.99
CA ASN A 97 -6.94 4.80 -5.52
C ASN A 97 -7.65 4.25 -4.28
N THR A 98 -7.98 5.11 -3.32
CA THR A 98 -8.75 4.72 -2.13
C THR A 98 -10.14 4.23 -2.52
N ARG A 99 -10.83 4.92 -3.45
CA ARG A 99 -12.14 4.49 -3.96
C ARG A 99 -12.10 3.11 -4.59
N LYS A 100 -11.15 2.86 -5.49
CA LYS A 100 -10.97 1.55 -6.13
C LYS A 100 -10.69 0.45 -5.11
N LYS A 101 -9.86 0.74 -4.11
CA LYS A 101 -9.52 -0.20 -3.03
C LYS A 101 -10.76 -0.56 -2.21
N TYR A 102 -11.53 0.44 -1.78
CA TYR A 102 -12.77 0.20 -1.05
C TYR A 102 -13.83 -0.50 -1.91
N GLN A 103 -13.87 -0.19 -3.21
CA GLN A 103 -14.74 -0.89 -4.14
C GLN A 103 -14.44 -2.36 -4.26
N TYR A 104 -13.17 -2.69 -4.44
CA TYR A 104 -12.76 -4.08 -4.48
C TYR A 104 -13.11 -4.83 -3.19
N ALA A 105 -12.82 -4.23 -2.03
CA ALA A 105 -13.09 -4.84 -0.73
C ALA A 105 -14.60 -5.01 -0.46
N PHE A 106 -15.42 -4.00 -0.78
CA PHE A 106 -16.87 -4.06 -0.58
C PHE A 106 -17.52 -5.07 -1.53
N ASN A 107 -17.07 -5.15 -2.79
CA ASN A 107 -17.60 -6.15 -3.72
C ASN A 107 -17.28 -7.58 -3.27
N ALA A 108 -16.11 -7.80 -2.66
CA ALA A 108 -15.77 -9.09 -2.07
C ALA A 108 -16.72 -9.45 -0.90
N PHE A 109 -17.12 -8.47 -0.10
CA PHE A 109 -18.12 -8.64 0.94
C PHE A 109 -19.49 -8.99 0.35
N CYS A 110 -19.98 -8.24 -0.63
CA CYS A 110 -21.26 -8.52 -1.30
C CYS A 110 -21.32 -9.90 -1.95
N LYS A 111 -20.21 -10.36 -2.55
CA LYS A 111 -20.12 -11.73 -3.09
C LYS A 111 -20.27 -12.76 -1.97
N TRP A 112 -19.58 -12.56 -0.85
CA TRP A 112 -19.68 -13.45 0.31
C TRP A 112 -21.10 -13.46 0.87
N THR A 113 -21.74 -12.30 1.06
CA THR A 113 -23.11 -12.26 1.58
C THR A 113 -24.10 -12.92 0.61
N LYS A 114 -23.94 -12.73 -0.71
CA LYS A 114 -24.76 -13.41 -1.73
C LYS A 114 -24.68 -14.93 -1.64
N ILE A 115 -23.47 -15.49 -1.49
CA ILE A 115 -23.27 -16.94 -1.30
C ILE A 115 -24.03 -17.46 -0.07
N HIS A 116 -24.13 -16.64 0.97
CA HIS A 116 -24.82 -16.98 2.21
C HIS A 116 -26.28 -16.51 2.28
N ASN A 117 -26.86 -15.99 1.19
CA ASN A 117 -28.22 -15.42 1.13
C ASN A 117 -28.47 -14.29 2.14
N ILE A 118 -27.45 -13.48 2.43
CA ILE A 118 -27.52 -12.32 3.33
C ILE A 118 -27.51 -11.02 2.52
N THR A 119 -28.24 -10.01 3.00
CA THR A 119 -28.23 -8.67 2.41
C THR A 119 -26.94 -7.90 2.76
N PRO A 120 -26.16 -7.44 1.76
CA PRO A 120 -24.92 -6.69 2.03
C PRO A 120 -25.15 -5.25 2.51
N LEU A 121 -26.32 -4.67 2.22
CA LEU A 121 -26.63 -3.28 2.50
C LEU A 121 -28.15 -3.07 2.62
N PRO A 122 -28.68 -2.64 3.79
CA PRO A 122 -27.98 -2.55 5.07
C PRO A 122 -27.56 -3.93 5.59
N SER A 123 -26.42 -4.00 6.27
CA SER A 123 -25.93 -5.21 6.94
C SER A 123 -25.94 -5.03 8.46
N SER A 124 -26.11 -6.13 9.20
CA SER A 124 -25.97 -6.13 10.65
C SER A 124 -24.49 -6.18 11.05
N ASP A 125 -24.19 -5.68 12.25
CA ASP A 125 -22.87 -5.79 12.84
C ASP A 125 -22.45 -7.25 13.08
N TYR A 126 -23.41 -8.13 13.37
CA TYR A 126 -23.21 -9.58 13.43
C TYR A 126 -22.71 -10.16 12.11
N THR A 127 -23.35 -9.83 10.98
CA THR A 127 -22.91 -10.28 9.65
C THR A 127 -21.52 -9.77 9.31
N VAL A 128 -21.24 -8.49 9.59
CA VAL A 128 -19.90 -7.92 9.39
C VAL A 128 -18.86 -8.66 10.23
N SER A 129 -19.18 -8.95 11.48
CA SER A 129 -18.30 -9.68 12.39
C SER A 129 -17.96 -11.09 11.89
N LEU A 130 -18.97 -11.84 11.43
CA LEU A 130 -18.75 -13.15 10.80
C LEU A 130 -17.85 -13.04 9.56
N TYR A 131 -18.07 -12.02 8.74
CA TYR A 131 -17.23 -11.81 7.57
C TYR A 131 -15.77 -11.48 7.95
N LEU A 132 -15.55 -10.64 8.96
CA LEU A 132 -14.21 -10.32 9.46
C LEU A 132 -13.48 -11.57 9.93
N ILE A 133 -14.16 -12.49 10.61
CA ILE A 133 -13.61 -13.80 11.00
C ILE A 133 -13.23 -14.60 9.75
N HIS A 134 -14.14 -14.73 8.78
CA HIS A 134 -13.91 -15.46 7.54
C HIS A 134 -12.67 -14.95 6.78
N ILE A 135 -12.54 -13.63 6.60
CA ILE A 135 -11.38 -13.07 5.90
C ILE A 135 -10.09 -13.20 6.73
N SER A 136 -10.18 -13.16 8.06
CA SER A 136 -8.99 -13.25 8.93
C SER A 136 -8.28 -14.60 8.85
N GLN A 137 -9.01 -15.66 8.51
CA GLN A 137 -8.44 -17.01 8.32
C GLN A 137 -7.49 -17.09 7.13
N ASN A 138 -7.74 -16.28 6.09
CA ASN A 138 -6.99 -16.31 4.83
C ASN A 138 -6.14 -15.05 4.60
N ALA A 139 -6.28 -14.03 5.45
CA ALA A 139 -5.57 -12.79 5.31
C ALA A 139 -4.08 -12.96 5.65
N LYS A 140 -3.22 -12.39 4.80
CA LYS A 140 -1.76 -12.34 5.06
C LYS A 140 -1.35 -11.12 5.90
N SER A 141 -2.25 -10.17 6.12
CA SER A 141 -1.94 -8.96 6.85
C SER A 141 -3.14 -8.34 7.56
N ALA A 142 -2.84 -7.77 8.73
CA ALA A 142 -3.66 -6.85 9.52
C ALA A 142 -4.34 -5.76 8.68
N SER A 143 -3.60 -5.20 7.71
CA SER A 143 -4.09 -4.11 6.86
C SER A 143 -5.28 -4.51 6.00
N LYS A 144 -5.41 -5.79 5.62
CA LYS A 144 -6.52 -6.26 4.79
C LYS A 144 -7.85 -6.22 5.55
N ILE A 145 -7.82 -6.50 6.86
CA ILE A 145 -9.00 -6.43 7.73
C ILE A 145 -9.47 -4.98 7.86
N ASN A 146 -8.56 -4.06 8.15
CA ASN A 146 -8.88 -2.64 8.27
C ASN A 146 -9.45 -2.07 6.96
N GLU A 147 -8.88 -2.46 5.81
CA GLU A 147 -9.39 -2.08 4.49
C GLU A 147 -10.86 -2.49 4.30
N VAL A 148 -11.21 -3.72 4.70
CA VAL A 148 -12.59 -4.22 4.62
C VAL A 148 -13.52 -3.42 5.53
N ILE A 149 -13.12 -3.16 6.78
CA ILE A 149 -13.89 -2.35 7.72
C ILE A 149 -14.18 -0.97 7.15
N TYR A 150 -13.16 -0.30 6.61
CA TYR A 150 -13.33 1.02 6.01
C TYR A 150 -14.22 0.99 4.77
N ALA A 151 -14.11 -0.05 3.93
CA ALA A 151 -14.94 -0.22 2.75
C ALA A 151 -16.43 -0.38 3.12
N ILE A 152 -16.74 -1.28 4.06
CA ILE A 152 -18.12 -1.53 4.52
C ILE A 152 -18.69 -0.28 5.20
N SER A 153 -17.91 0.38 6.06
CA SER A 153 -18.31 1.62 6.72
C SER A 153 -18.60 2.74 5.73
N TRP A 154 -17.74 2.90 4.72
CA TRP A 154 -17.91 3.92 3.69
C TRP A 154 -19.15 3.66 2.83
N ALA A 155 -19.40 2.41 2.45
CA ALA A 155 -20.59 2.03 1.70
C ALA A 155 -21.89 2.34 2.46
N HIS A 156 -21.97 1.98 3.75
CA HIS A 156 -23.14 2.28 4.59
C HIS A 156 -23.36 3.78 4.76
N LYS A 157 -22.29 4.55 5.02
CA LYS A 157 -22.35 6.02 5.13
C LYS A 157 -22.79 6.67 3.81
N LEU A 158 -22.27 6.23 2.68
CA LEU A 158 -22.68 6.71 1.36
C LEU A 158 -24.17 6.45 1.11
N ALA A 159 -24.66 5.25 1.45
CA ALA A 159 -26.07 4.88 1.30
C ALA A 159 -27.01 5.62 2.27
N GLY A 160 -26.47 6.23 3.33
CA GLY A 160 -27.23 6.85 4.40
C GLY A 160 -27.81 5.86 5.41
N PHE A 161 -27.22 4.67 5.55
CA PHE A 161 -27.60 3.69 6.58
C PHE A 161 -26.70 3.83 7.83
N ASN A 162 -27.16 3.26 8.95
CA ASN A 162 -26.32 3.14 10.13
C ASN A 162 -25.06 2.32 9.82
N ASN A 163 -23.95 2.69 10.42
CA ASN A 163 -22.66 2.03 10.19
C ASN A 163 -22.53 0.80 11.11
N PRO A 164 -22.56 -0.44 10.59
CA PRO A 164 -22.39 -1.63 11.42
C PRO A 164 -20.97 -1.72 12.02
N CYS A 165 -19.98 -1.10 11.38
CA CYS A 165 -18.58 -1.19 11.81
C CYS A 165 -18.24 -0.37 13.07
N THR A 166 -19.18 0.44 13.58
CA THR A 166 -18.99 1.21 14.83
C THR A 166 -19.48 0.47 16.07
N SER A 167 -20.04 -0.74 15.94
CA SER A 167 -20.47 -1.50 17.11
C SER A 167 -19.29 -2.08 17.88
N GLU A 168 -19.49 -2.31 19.18
CA GLU A 168 -18.49 -2.92 20.07
C GLU A 168 -18.13 -4.34 19.60
N LEU A 169 -19.11 -5.10 19.08
CA LEU A 169 -18.89 -6.45 18.57
C LEU A 169 -17.85 -6.45 17.43
N VAL A 170 -18.01 -5.55 16.46
CA VAL A 170 -17.06 -5.42 15.35
C VAL A 170 -15.68 -4.98 15.85
N THR A 171 -15.63 -4.13 16.87
CA THR A 171 -14.38 -3.71 17.52
C THR A 171 -13.66 -4.90 18.15
N PHE A 172 -14.33 -5.69 18.99
CA PHE A 172 -13.75 -6.88 19.63
C PHE A 172 -13.27 -7.91 18.61
N VAL A 173 -14.05 -8.15 17.56
CA VAL A 173 -13.67 -9.08 16.48
C VAL A 173 -12.47 -8.57 15.70
N ASN A 174 -12.44 -7.27 15.37
CA ASN A 174 -11.28 -6.67 14.70
C ASN A 174 -10.03 -6.85 15.54
N GLU A 175 -10.04 -6.45 16.81
CA GLU A 175 -8.89 -6.63 17.69
C GLU A 175 -8.45 -8.10 17.79
N GLY A 176 -9.39 -9.03 17.88
CA GLY A 176 -9.12 -10.47 17.86
C GLY A 176 -8.41 -10.90 16.56
N ALA A 177 -8.94 -10.47 15.41
CA ALA A 177 -8.35 -10.75 14.10
C ALA A 177 -6.94 -10.14 13.97
N GLN A 178 -6.75 -8.90 14.44
CA GLN A 178 -5.45 -8.22 14.43
C GLN A 178 -4.41 -8.97 15.27
N ARG A 179 -4.76 -9.41 16.48
CA ARG A 179 -3.84 -10.19 17.33
C ARG A 179 -3.44 -11.50 16.67
N LYS A 180 -4.43 -12.25 16.16
CA LYS A 180 -4.18 -13.52 15.48
C LYS A 180 -3.27 -13.36 14.26
N LEU A 181 -3.49 -12.33 13.45
CA LEU A 181 -2.66 -12.01 12.26
C LEU A 181 -1.29 -11.45 12.62
N GLY A 182 -1.21 -10.63 13.68
CA GLY A 182 0.05 -10.04 14.16
C GLY A 182 1.06 -11.10 14.61
N HIS A 183 0.58 -12.20 15.20
CA HIS A 183 1.44 -13.36 15.53
C HIS A 183 2.09 -14.00 14.30
N PHE A 184 1.46 -13.91 13.11
CA PHE A 184 1.99 -14.46 11.86
C PHE A 184 2.96 -13.52 11.13
N ILE A 185 3.23 -12.32 11.63
CA ILE A 185 4.31 -11.48 11.08
C ILE A 185 5.62 -12.19 11.41
N THR A 186 6.10 -13.00 10.47
CA THR A 186 7.39 -13.70 10.56
C THR A 186 8.45 -12.61 10.71
N LYS A 187 8.98 -12.45 11.92
CA LYS A 187 10.15 -11.61 12.15
C LYS A 187 11.23 -12.18 11.24
N LYS A 188 11.66 -11.41 10.25
CA LYS A 188 12.77 -11.83 9.40
C LYS A 188 13.97 -12.01 10.31
N ASP A 189 14.61 -13.17 10.23
CA ASP A 189 15.80 -13.44 11.03
C ASP A 189 16.84 -12.32 10.82
N PRO A 190 17.57 -11.94 11.88
CA PRO A 190 18.60 -10.93 11.76
C PRO A 190 19.60 -11.35 10.69
N ILE A 191 20.00 -10.40 9.83
CA ILE A 191 21.03 -10.64 8.84
C ILE A 191 22.34 -10.94 9.59
N THR A 192 22.78 -12.20 9.57
CA THR A 192 24.01 -12.62 10.23
C THR A 192 25.24 -12.25 9.39
N PRO A 193 26.42 -12.10 10.02
CA PRO A 193 27.69 -11.87 9.30
C PRO A 193 27.97 -12.91 8.21
N ASP A 194 27.55 -14.16 8.41
CA ASP A 194 27.74 -15.23 7.42
C ASP A 194 26.85 -15.09 6.19
N ILE A 195 25.62 -14.58 6.37
CA ILE A 195 24.73 -14.24 5.25
C ILE A 195 25.33 -13.08 4.44
N LEU A 196 25.91 -12.08 5.12
CA LEU A 196 26.59 -10.97 4.45
C LEU A 196 27.82 -11.43 3.66
N ARG A 197 28.65 -12.31 4.25
CA ARG A 197 29.80 -12.91 3.56
C ARG A 197 29.36 -13.68 2.33
N LYS A 198 28.29 -14.47 2.41
CA LYS A 198 27.72 -15.17 1.25
C LYS A 198 27.25 -14.20 0.17
N ILE A 199 26.52 -13.15 0.52
CA ILE A 199 26.06 -12.14 -0.46
C ILE A 199 27.24 -11.45 -1.16
N VAL A 200 28.25 -11.01 -0.41
CA VAL A 200 29.45 -10.38 -0.97
C VAL A 200 30.24 -11.37 -1.82
N HIS A 201 30.38 -12.62 -1.37
CA HIS A 201 31.06 -13.66 -2.13
C HIS A 201 30.26 -14.08 -3.38
N THR A 202 28.95 -13.95 -3.44
CA THR A 202 28.16 -14.33 -4.63
C THR A 202 28.06 -13.20 -5.65
N TYR A 203 28.00 -11.94 -5.18
CA TYR A 203 27.67 -10.79 -6.04
C TYR A 203 28.77 -9.72 -6.10
N GLY A 204 29.81 -9.80 -5.27
CA GLY A 204 30.90 -8.82 -5.17
C GLY A 204 32.24 -9.29 -5.75
N HIS A 205 32.21 -10.01 -6.88
CA HIS A 205 33.43 -10.41 -7.60
C HIS A 205 33.98 -9.26 -8.48
N LEU A 206 35.26 -9.36 -8.84
CA LEU A 206 35.96 -8.38 -9.71
C LEU A 206 35.30 -8.23 -11.09
N ASN A 207 34.57 -9.25 -11.56
CA ASN A 207 33.85 -9.26 -12.83
C ASN A 207 32.32 -9.05 -12.66
N SER A 208 31.86 -8.64 -11.48
CA SER A 208 30.44 -8.43 -11.22
C SER A 208 29.88 -7.29 -12.07
N ASN A 209 28.67 -7.49 -12.59
CA ASN A 209 27.98 -6.43 -13.31
C ASN A 209 27.41 -5.37 -12.33
N LEU A 210 27.02 -4.23 -12.89
CA LEU A 210 26.46 -3.09 -12.16
C LEU A 210 25.22 -3.43 -11.30
N LYS A 211 24.42 -4.43 -11.70
CA LYS A 211 23.20 -4.86 -10.98
C LYS A 211 23.57 -5.64 -9.71
N ASP A 212 24.59 -6.48 -9.79
CA ASP A 212 25.08 -7.29 -8.68
C ASP A 212 25.77 -6.41 -7.63
N LEU A 213 26.62 -5.46 -8.07
CA LEU A 213 27.23 -4.46 -7.19
C LEU A 213 26.19 -3.55 -6.52
N ARG A 214 25.15 -3.11 -7.25
CA ARG A 214 24.04 -2.35 -6.66
C ARG A 214 23.31 -3.14 -5.58
N THR A 215 23.16 -4.45 -5.76
CA THR A 215 22.50 -5.33 -4.80
C THR A 215 23.31 -5.43 -3.50
N VAL A 216 24.64 -5.61 -3.61
CA VAL A 216 25.55 -5.62 -2.45
C VAL A 216 25.51 -4.27 -1.70
N LEU A 217 25.60 -3.15 -2.44
CA LEU A 217 25.56 -1.81 -1.84
C LEU A 217 24.23 -1.54 -1.14
N TYR A 218 23.10 -1.93 -1.72
CA TYR A 218 21.79 -1.75 -1.12
C TYR A 218 21.63 -2.53 0.19
N VAL A 219 22.14 -3.77 0.23
CA VAL A 219 22.18 -4.58 1.46
C VAL A 219 23.04 -3.90 2.52
N PHE A 220 24.21 -3.39 2.15
CA PHE A 220 25.13 -2.70 3.07
C PHE A 220 24.52 -1.41 3.62
N ILE A 221 23.91 -0.56 2.79
CA ILE A 221 23.25 0.68 3.24
C ILE A 221 22.11 0.37 4.20
N LYS A 222 21.30 -0.66 3.94
CA LYS A 222 20.23 -1.09 4.85
C LYS A 222 20.77 -1.54 6.19
N LEU A 223 21.87 -2.30 6.19
CA LEU A 223 22.54 -2.73 7.40
C LEU A 223 23.11 -1.54 8.19
N CYS A 224 23.77 -0.60 7.54
CA CYS A 224 24.27 0.63 8.18
C CYS A 224 23.15 1.47 8.78
N ARG A 225 22.00 1.58 8.11
CA ARG A 225 20.81 2.27 8.64
C ARG A 225 20.25 1.56 9.87
N PHE A 226 20.20 0.23 9.86
CA PHE A 226 19.81 -0.57 11.03
C PHE A 226 20.71 -0.28 12.23
N PHE A 227 22.04 -0.32 12.06
CA PHE A 227 22.98 -0.03 13.14
C PHE A 227 22.99 1.44 13.59
N LYS A 228 22.67 2.40 12.70
CA LYS A 228 22.54 3.82 13.08
C LYS A 228 21.38 4.07 14.04
N VAL A 229 20.28 3.32 13.91
CA VAL A 229 19.11 3.40 14.81
C VAL A 229 19.43 2.87 16.22
N PHE A 230 20.40 1.97 16.36
CA PHE A 230 20.86 1.45 17.66
C PHE A 230 21.98 2.26 18.32
N ARG A 231 22.54 3.27 17.64
CA ARG A 231 23.63 4.11 18.18
C ARG A 231 23.11 5.40 18.85
N THR A 232 21.80 5.61 18.89
CA THR A 232 21.12 6.75 19.53
C THR A 232 20.25 6.30 20.70
N SER A 233 20.73 5.37 21.53
CA SER A 233 20.10 4.96 22.79
C SER A 233 21.16 4.84 23.87
#